data_AF-A0A1Q3FY29-F1
#
_entry.id   AF-A0A1Q3FY29-F1
#
_cell.length_a   1.000
_cell.length_b   1.000
_cell.length_c   1.000
_cell.angle_alpha   90.00
_cell.angle_beta   90.00
_cell.angle_gamma   90.00
#
_symmetry.space_group_name_H-M   'P 1'
#
loop_
_entity.id
_entity.type
_entity.pdbx_description
1 polymer ?
#
loop_
_entity_poly.entity_id
_entity_poly.type
_entity_poly.pdbx_seq_one_letter_code
_entity_poly.pdbx_strand_id
1 'polypeptide(L)'
;MGRSRSRSRTPKKHKSKHRKRSKSRSSSSHSKYDKYSSSKERSSKSRKRSLSESSSGSDSSGDERRHRHHHRHHHKSHKSSRAGSRSSSSKHRKLTEVERLAEMERQRRQKEAEQKMIEEEAAKRIELLVKKRVEEELEKRKDEIETEVQRRVEAAKKQMEQEMMLELEKRREQAREEERRREEEELKKRQELENIIAENNRKIEEAQRKLAEDRLAIIEEQRKMDEERQKMRKEQEKRVKEEQKIILGKNNSRPKLSFSLKP
;
A
#
# COMPACT_ATOMS: atom_id res chain seq x y z
N MET A 1 -19.53 -72.43 8.54
CA MET A 1 -20.31 -71.93 9.70
C MET A 1 -19.48 -70.85 10.40
N GLY A 2 -19.92 -69.67 10.80
CA GLY A 2 -21.20 -68.98 10.77
C GLY A 2 -20.95 -67.49 11.06
N ARG A 3 -21.85 -66.63 10.57
CA ARG A 3 -21.86 -65.16 10.60
C ARG A 3 -22.09 -64.60 12.01
N SER A 4 -21.69 -63.34 12.27
CA SER A 4 -22.38 -62.25 13.03
C SER A 4 -21.39 -61.10 13.33
N ARG A 5 -21.43 -59.87 12.80
CA ARG A 5 -22.39 -58.74 12.94
C ARG A 5 -22.80 -58.40 14.40
N SER A 6 -22.35 -57.25 14.93
CA SER A 6 -23.08 -56.23 15.74
C SER A 6 -22.09 -55.27 16.45
N ARG A 7 -22.05 -53.96 16.16
CA ARG A 7 -22.92 -52.85 16.61
C ARG A 7 -22.72 -52.39 18.08
N SER A 8 -22.00 -51.26 18.21
CA SER A 8 -22.26 -50.08 19.07
C SER A 8 -22.37 -50.19 20.61
N ARG A 9 -21.61 -49.34 21.34
CA ARG A 9 -22.08 -48.64 22.55
C ARG A 9 -21.29 -47.35 22.81
N THR A 10 -22.04 -46.26 22.85
CA THR A 10 -21.66 -44.87 23.12
C THR A 10 -21.57 -44.57 24.63
N PRO A 11 -20.79 -43.58 25.08
CA PRO A 11 -21.02 -42.91 26.36
C PRO A 11 -22.02 -41.75 26.22
N LYS A 12 -22.95 -41.65 27.19
CA LYS A 12 -23.97 -40.59 27.33
C LYS A 12 -23.50 -39.47 28.30
N LYS A 13 -24.11 -38.29 28.10
CA LYS A 13 -24.24 -37.06 28.93
C LYS A 13 -23.13 -36.02 28.71
N HIS A 14 -23.41 -34.72 28.52
CA HIS A 14 -24.38 -33.88 29.22
C HIS A 14 -25.12 -32.86 28.33
N LYS A 15 -26.36 -32.53 28.71
CA LYS A 15 -27.11 -31.36 28.24
C LYS A 15 -26.48 -30.09 28.81
N SER A 16 -26.06 -29.15 27.97
CA SER A 16 -25.91 -27.75 28.36
C SER A 16 -26.58 -26.85 27.32
N LYS A 17 -27.32 -25.88 27.86
CA LYS A 17 -28.20 -24.95 27.17
C LYS A 17 -27.36 -23.84 26.52
N HIS A 18 -27.82 -23.40 25.33
CA HIS A 18 -27.59 -22.11 24.68
C HIS A 18 -26.23 -21.40 24.85
N ARG A 19 -25.50 -21.22 23.74
CA ARG A 19 -24.79 -19.96 23.48
C ARG A 19 -24.67 -19.69 21.98
N LYS A 20 -24.83 -18.41 21.64
CA LYS A 20 -25.12 -17.89 20.31
C LYS A 20 -23.93 -18.05 19.35
N ARG A 21 -24.29 -18.31 18.09
CA ARG A 21 -23.46 -18.38 16.88
C ARG A 21 -22.65 -17.08 16.69
N SER A 22 -21.34 -17.14 16.94
CA SER A 22 -20.39 -16.08 16.58
C SER A 22 -20.11 -16.16 15.08
N LYS A 23 -20.69 -15.21 14.33
CA LYS A 23 -20.43 -14.99 12.90
C LYS A 23 -19.06 -14.32 12.77
N SER A 24 -18.14 -14.98 12.10
CA SER A 24 -16.80 -14.51 11.78
C SER A 24 -16.86 -13.17 11.04
N ARG A 25 -16.29 -12.13 11.67
CA ARG A 25 -16.00 -10.83 11.07
C ARG A 25 -14.59 -10.91 10.47
N SER A 26 -14.50 -10.76 9.16
CA SER A 26 -13.24 -10.57 8.44
C SER A 26 -12.56 -9.28 8.88
N SER A 27 -11.24 -9.39 9.00
CA SER A 27 -10.33 -8.41 9.58
C SER A 27 -10.13 -7.18 8.71
N SER A 28 -10.08 -6.05 9.40
CA SER A 28 -9.52 -4.75 9.06
C SER A 28 -8.29 -4.79 8.13
N SER A 29 -8.25 -3.90 7.14
CA SER A 29 -7.00 -3.35 6.60
C SER A 29 -7.16 -1.83 6.53
N HIS A 30 -6.30 -1.18 7.30
CA HIS A 30 -6.27 0.23 7.65
C HIS A 30 -5.64 1.02 6.49
N SER A 31 -6.38 1.95 5.86
CA SER A 31 -5.77 2.97 5.00
C SER A 31 -6.15 4.35 5.55
N LYS A 32 -5.13 5.06 6.06
CA LYS A 32 -5.16 6.46 6.48
C LYS A 32 -4.60 7.31 5.34
N TYR A 33 -5.10 8.54 5.25
CA TYR A 33 -4.79 9.61 4.26
C TYR A 33 -5.51 9.39 2.91
N ASP A 34 -6.24 10.36 2.34
CA ASP A 34 -5.97 11.79 2.28
C ASP A 34 -7.22 12.69 2.32
N LYS A 35 -7.02 13.85 2.95
CA LYS A 35 -7.88 15.04 2.85
C LYS A 35 -7.55 15.73 1.52
N TYR A 36 -8.53 15.96 0.64
CA TYR A 36 -8.79 17.29 0.07
C TYR A 36 -9.99 17.27 -0.91
N SER A 37 -10.88 18.23 -0.71
CA SER A 37 -11.59 18.98 -1.76
C SER A 37 -12.18 18.22 -2.96
N SER A 38 -13.50 18.02 -2.96
CA SER A 38 -14.25 18.20 -4.21
C SER A 38 -15.63 18.80 -3.95
N SER A 39 -15.68 20.08 -4.32
CA SER A 39 -16.79 20.99 -4.48
C SER A 39 -18.08 20.36 -5.01
N LYS A 40 -19.12 20.47 -4.18
CA LYS A 40 -20.28 21.35 -4.44
C LYS A 40 -20.84 21.33 -5.87
N GLU A 41 -21.64 20.32 -6.16
CA GLU A 41 -22.81 20.46 -7.03
C GLU A 41 -23.96 19.60 -6.50
N ARG A 42 -25.11 20.23 -6.23
CA ARG A 42 -26.43 19.63 -6.45
C ARG A 42 -27.53 20.68 -6.31
N SER A 43 -27.89 21.15 -7.49
CA SER A 43 -29.11 21.84 -7.88
C SER A 43 -30.38 21.09 -7.45
N SER A 44 -31.38 21.87 -7.02
CA SER A 44 -32.84 21.70 -7.23
C SER A 44 -33.53 20.38 -6.87
N LYS A 45 -34.42 20.41 -5.86
CA LYS A 45 -35.89 20.30 -6.02
C LYS A 45 -36.61 19.84 -4.74
N SER A 46 -37.71 20.54 -4.50
CA SER A 46 -38.99 20.12 -3.91
C SER A 46 -39.00 19.35 -2.59
N ARG A 47 -39.67 19.93 -1.60
CA ARG A 47 -40.85 19.30 -0.95
C ARG A 47 -41.63 20.33 -0.13
N LYS A 48 -42.80 20.69 -0.66
CA LYS A 48 -43.94 21.23 0.10
C LYS A 48 -44.56 20.11 0.94
N ARG A 49 -44.99 20.41 2.18
CA ARG A 49 -46.08 19.75 2.93
C ARG A 49 -46.42 20.68 4.11
N SER A 50 -47.48 21.49 3.95
CA SER A 50 -48.84 21.37 4.56
C SER A 50 -48.88 22.04 5.94
N LEU A 51 -49.61 23.15 6.10
CA LEU A 51 -51.01 23.23 6.58
C LEU A 51 -51.17 22.44 7.90
N SER A 52 -51.70 22.91 9.02
CA SER A 52 -52.35 24.13 9.51
C SER A 52 -52.95 23.66 10.85
N GLU A 53 -52.96 24.45 11.93
CA GLU A 53 -54.07 24.52 12.90
C GLU A 53 -53.72 25.39 14.11
N SER A 54 -54.76 26.04 14.60
CA SER A 54 -54.74 27.19 15.49
C SER A 54 -55.29 26.85 16.88
N SER A 55 -54.81 27.65 17.85
CA SER A 55 -55.42 28.01 19.14
C SER A 55 -55.64 26.94 20.21
N SER A 56 -54.92 27.06 21.33
CA SER A 56 -55.43 27.51 22.64
C SER A 56 -54.63 26.90 23.81
N GLY A 57 -54.50 27.62 24.91
CA GLY A 57 -54.16 27.04 26.21
C GLY A 57 -52.86 27.54 26.86
N SER A 58 -53.02 28.63 27.60
CA SER A 58 -52.15 29.17 28.66
C SER A 58 -51.68 28.15 29.70
N ASP A 59 -50.43 28.22 30.18
CA ASP A 59 -50.06 28.66 31.54
C ASP A 59 -48.53 28.76 31.67
N SER A 60 -48.11 29.38 32.75
CA SER A 60 -46.98 30.27 32.95
C SER A 60 -45.91 29.61 33.82
N SER A 61 -44.64 30.03 33.71
CA SER A 61 -43.76 30.36 34.85
C SER A 61 -42.32 30.69 34.40
N GLY A 62 -41.81 31.83 34.91
CA GLY A 62 -40.42 32.31 35.11
C GLY A 62 -39.37 32.09 34.02
N ASP A 63 -38.43 32.99 33.75
CA ASP A 63 -37.82 34.00 34.60
C ASP A 63 -37.11 35.05 33.72
N GLU A 64 -36.72 36.12 34.38
CA GLU A 64 -36.38 37.48 33.98
C GLU A 64 -35.25 37.66 32.93
N ARG A 65 -35.29 38.78 32.18
CA ARG A 65 -34.57 40.04 32.50
C ARG A 65 -34.63 41.05 31.35
N ARG A 66 -35.40 42.12 31.63
CA ARG A 66 -35.18 43.55 31.36
C ARG A 66 -34.20 43.93 30.23
N HIS A 67 -34.67 44.75 29.27
CA HIS A 67 -34.33 46.18 29.22
C HIS A 67 -35.12 46.95 28.13
N ARG A 68 -36.00 47.86 28.62
CA ARG A 68 -36.36 49.24 28.16
C ARG A 68 -36.41 49.53 26.64
N HIS A 69 -37.59 49.80 26.07
CA HIS A 69 -38.23 51.14 25.88
C HIS A 69 -37.30 52.16 25.19
N HIS A 70 -37.64 52.76 24.03
CA HIS A 70 -38.78 53.67 23.85
C HIS A 70 -39.23 53.85 22.38
N HIS A 71 -40.56 53.92 22.22
CA HIS A 71 -41.28 54.45 21.06
C HIS A 71 -41.12 55.97 20.92
N ARG A 72 -41.25 56.50 19.69
CA ARG A 72 -42.18 57.62 19.45
C ARG A 72 -42.54 57.78 17.97
N HIS A 73 -43.75 57.32 17.62
CA HIS A 73 -44.56 57.98 16.60
C HIS A 73 -45.22 59.20 17.22
N HIS A 74 -45.34 60.29 16.46
CA HIS A 74 -46.33 61.32 16.73
C HIS A 74 -47.04 61.71 15.43
N HIS A 75 -48.34 61.46 15.41
CA HIS A 75 -49.32 62.04 14.51
C HIS A 75 -50.01 63.22 15.20
N LYS A 76 -50.76 63.98 14.38
CA LYS A 76 -51.77 65.03 14.70
C LYS A 76 -51.18 66.44 14.82
N SER A 77 -51.79 67.50 14.31
CA SER A 77 -53.18 67.73 13.88
C SER A 77 -53.28 69.04 13.09
N HIS A 78 -54.31 69.12 12.25
CA HIS A 78 -54.88 70.36 11.73
C HIS A 78 -55.25 71.36 12.84
N LYS A 79 -55.03 72.65 12.59
CA LYS A 79 -55.88 73.74 13.09
C LYS A 79 -56.00 74.85 12.04
N SER A 80 -57.23 75.35 11.95
CA SER A 80 -57.73 76.37 11.06
C SER A 80 -57.58 77.79 11.62
N SER A 81 -57.82 78.75 10.71
CA SER A 81 -58.30 80.12 10.91
C SER A 81 -57.28 81.27 11.08
N ARG A 82 -57.14 82.00 9.95
CA ARG A 82 -57.64 83.38 9.72
C ARG A 82 -56.94 84.57 10.44
N ALA A 83 -56.34 85.40 9.57
CA ALA A 83 -56.27 86.86 9.56
C ALA A 83 -55.38 87.62 10.58
N GLY A 84 -54.67 88.64 10.06
CA GLY A 84 -53.94 89.68 10.82
C GLY A 84 -52.43 89.68 10.54
N SER A 85 -51.98 90.01 9.33
CA SER A 85 -51.47 91.34 8.97
C SER A 85 -50.27 91.86 9.78
N ARG A 86 -49.19 92.14 9.03
CA ARG A 86 -48.14 93.16 9.23
C ARG A 86 -46.79 92.68 9.79
N SER A 87 -45.75 93.01 9.00
CA SER A 87 -44.32 93.03 9.33
C SER A 87 -43.48 91.78 9.00
N SER A 88 -43.14 91.60 7.72
CA SER A 88 -41.73 91.37 7.30
C SER A 88 -41.59 91.43 5.77
N SER A 89 -42.01 92.54 5.15
CA SER A 89 -41.80 92.80 3.71
C SER A 89 -40.33 93.01 3.31
N SER A 90 -39.39 92.65 4.18
CA SER A 90 -37.94 92.68 3.91
C SER A 90 -37.40 91.36 3.33
N LYS A 91 -38.15 90.24 3.44
CA LYS A 91 -37.73 88.95 2.84
C LYS A 91 -38.31 88.69 1.44
N HIS A 92 -39.45 89.28 1.06
CA HIS A 92 -40.10 88.94 -0.21
C HIS A 92 -39.55 89.63 -1.46
N ARG A 93 -38.83 90.77 -1.32
CA ARG A 93 -38.16 91.42 -2.46
C ARG A 93 -36.78 90.83 -2.78
N LYS A 94 -36.16 90.12 -1.84
CA LYS A 94 -34.94 89.34 -2.07
C LYS A 94 -35.25 87.94 -2.61
N LEU A 95 -36.44 87.41 -2.32
CA LEU A 95 -36.90 86.13 -2.83
C LEU A 95 -37.09 86.16 -4.35
N THR A 96 -37.53 87.24 -4.98
CA THR A 96 -37.74 87.26 -6.44
C THR A 96 -36.45 87.14 -7.26
N GLU A 97 -35.36 87.73 -6.78
CA GLU A 97 -34.05 87.63 -7.43
C GLU A 97 -33.35 86.31 -7.07
N VAL A 98 -33.46 85.85 -5.82
CA VAL A 98 -32.99 84.52 -5.38
C VAL A 98 -33.76 83.39 -6.07
N GLU A 99 -35.06 83.54 -6.32
CA GLU A 99 -35.93 82.56 -6.97
C GLU A 99 -35.68 82.54 -8.48
N ARG A 100 -35.44 83.69 -9.11
CA ARG A 100 -34.94 83.78 -10.50
C ARG A 100 -33.54 83.18 -10.64
N LEU A 101 -32.64 83.42 -9.69
CA LEU A 101 -31.32 82.80 -9.64
C LEU A 101 -31.41 81.29 -9.40
N ALA A 102 -32.32 80.84 -8.54
CA ALA A 102 -32.58 79.42 -8.27
C ALA A 102 -33.23 78.71 -9.48
N GLU A 103 -34.05 79.41 -10.25
CA GLU A 103 -34.62 78.91 -11.51
C GLU A 103 -33.54 78.77 -12.59
N MET A 104 -32.66 79.78 -12.73
CA MET A 104 -31.47 79.71 -13.58
C MET A 104 -30.51 78.58 -13.12
N GLU A 105 -30.36 78.37 -11.81
CA GLU A 105 -29.55 77.30 -11.24
C GLU A 105 -30.17 75.91 -11.49
N ARG A 106 -31.50 75.77 -11.44
CA ARG A 106 -32.21 74.54 -11.81
C ARG A 106 -32.05 74.22 -13.30
N GLN A 107 -32.19 75.22 -14.17
CA GLN A 107 -31.97 75.06 -15.61
C GLN A 107 -30.51 74.68 -15.90
N ARG A 108 -29.55 75.25 -15.17
CA ARG A 108 -28.14 74.86 -15.26
C ARG A 108 -27.93 73.41 -14.82
N ARG A 109 -28.52 72.98 -13.70
CA ARG A 109 -28.46 71.58 -13.24
C ARG A 109 -29.10 70.60 -14.22
N GLN A 110 -30.18 70.99 -14.89
CA GLN A 110 -30.83 70.16 -15.92
C GLN A 110 -29.92 70.00 -17.14
N LYS A 111 -29.35 71.11 -17.65
CA LYS A 111 -28.39 71.08 -18.75
C LYS A 111 -27.14 70.28 -18.40
N GLU A 112 -26.61 70.41 -17.18
CA GLU A 112 -25.47 69.61 -16.70
C GLU A 112 -25.82 68.12 -16.57
N ALA A 113 -27.04 67.77 -16.14
CA ALA A 113 -27.48 66.38 -16.08
C ALA A 113 -27.68 65.77 -17.48
N GLU A 114 -28.27 66.52 -18.41
CA GLU A 114 -28.41 66.12 -19.82
C GLU A 114 -27.04 65.96 -20.49
N GLN A 115 -26.12 66.89 -20.27
CA GLN A 115 -24.74 66.80 -20.75
C GLN A 115 -24.02 65.57 -20.20
N LYS A 116 -24.15 65.28 -18.90
CA LYS A 116 -23.58 64.06 -18.30
C LYS A 116 -24.18 62.79 -18.89
N MET A 117 -25.49 62.75 -19.17
CA MET A 117 -26.11 61.60 -19.82
C MET A 117 -25.58 61.39 -21.24
N ILE A 118 -25.35 62.47 -21.99
CA ILE A 118 -24.75 62.43 -23.33
C ILE A 118 -23.29 61.98 -23.26
N GLU A 119 -22.50 62.49 -22.31
CA GLU A 119 -21.11 62.09 -22.08
C GLU A 119 -21.01 60.61 -21.68
N GLU A 120 -21.90 60.13 -20.81
CA GLU A 120 -21.99 58.71 -20.45
C GLU A 120 -22.38 57.84 -21.65
N GLU A 121 -23.32 58.29 -22.48
CA GLU A 121 -23.70 57.57 -23.69
C GLU A 121 -22.55 57.54 -24.71
N ALA A 122 -21.83 58.64 -24.87
CA ALA A 122 -20.64 58.73 -25.71
C ALA A 122 -19.52 57.82 -25.18
N ALA A 123 -19.26 57.83 -23.86
CA ALA A 123 -18.30 56.95 -23.22
C ALA A 123 -18.66 55.47 -23.41
N LYS A 124 -19.94 55.10 -23.26
CA LYS A 124 -20.43 53.74 -23.52
C LYS A 124 -20.23 53.32 -24.99
N ARG A 125 -20.48 54.22 -25.94
CA ARG A 125 -20.24 53.95 -27.37
C ARG A 125 -18.75 53.75 -27.68
N ILE A 126 -17.89 54.59 -27.11
CA ILE A 126 -16.43 54.45 -27.22
C ILE A 126 -15.97 53.12 -26.62
N GLU A 127 -16.45 52.78 -25.42
CA GLU A 127 -16.13 51.53 -24.75
C GLU A 127 -16.53 50.31 -25.59
N LEU A 128 -17.71 50.31 -26.21
CA LEU A 128 -18.14 49.23 -27.09
C LEU A 128 -17.28 49.13 -28.36
N LEU A 129 -16.88 50.24 -28.96
CA LEU A 129 -16.00 50.24 -30.13
C LEU A 129 -14.60 49.73 -29.79
N VAL A 130 -14.08 50.11 -28.61
CA VAL A 130 -12.80 49.62 -28.11
C VAL A 130 -12.87 48.12 -27.81
N LYS A 131 -13.91 47.66 -27.09
CA LYS A 131 -14.13 46.24 -26.82
C LYS A 131 -14.19 45.42 -28.11
N LYS A 132 -14.98 45.86 -29.09
CA LYS A 132 -15.09 45.17 -30.39
C LYS A 132 -13.75 45.10 -31.13
N ARG A 133 -13.00 46.20 -31.20
CA ARG A 133 -11.67 46.20 -31.84
C ARG A 133 -10.69 45.28 -31.13
N VAL A 134 -10.68 45.29 -29.79
CA VAL A 134 -9.82 44.41 -28.99
C VAL A 134 -10.23 42.95 -29.17
N GLU A 135 -11.52 42.64 -29.19
CA GLU A 135 -12.04 41.30 -29.43
C GLU A 135 -11.64 40.77 -30.82
N GLU A 136 -11.76 41.59 -31.87
CA GLU A 136 -11.33 41.25 -33.23
C GLU A 136 -9.81 41.05 -33.33
N GLU A 137 -9.01 41.87 -32.64
CA GLU A 137 -7.55 41.72 -32.58
C GLU A 137 -7.13 40.46 -31.82
N LEU A 138 -7.80 40.18 -30.71
CA LEU A 138 -7.59 38.95 -29.97
C LEU A 138 -8.00 37.75 -30.81
N GLU A 139 -9.15 37.80 -31.49
CA GLU A 139 -9.65 36.70 -32.31
C GLU A 139 -8.71 36.32 -33.45
N LYS A 140 -8.08 37.30 -34.11
CA LYS A 140 -7.04 37.03 -35.11
C LYS A 140 -5.80 36.35 -34.52
N ARG A 141 -5.48 36.62 -33.26
CA ARG A 141 -4.32 36.05 -32.55
C ARG A 141 -4.68 34.82 -31.71
N LYS A 142 -5.96 34.49 -31.54
CA LYS A 142 -6.42 33.36 -30.72
C LYS A 142 -5.85 32.06 -31.24
N ASP A 143 -5.91 31.83 -32.55
CA ASP A 143 -5.44 30.59 -33.16
C ASP A 143 -3.91 30.44 -33.02
N GLU A 144 -3.15 31.52 -33.18
CA GLU A 144 -1.69 31.53 -32.97
C GLU A 144 -1.34 31.28 -31.49
N ILE A 145 -2.06 31.91 -30.57
CA ILE A 145 -1.86 31.72 -29.13
C ILE A 145 -2.25 30.29 -28.73
N GLU A 146 -3.37 29.79 -29.23
CA GLU A 146 -3.89 28.46 -28.92
C GLU A 146 -2.93 27.38 -29.41
N THR A 147 -2.43 27.47 -30.64
CA THR A 147 -1.46 26.52 -31.19
C THR A 147 -0.15 26.52 -30.40
N GLU A 148 0.38 27.68 -30.01
CA GLU A 148 1.58 27.78 -29.18
C GLU A 148 1.36 27.23 -27.77
N VAL A 149 0.21 27.50 -27.16
CA VAL A 149 -0.16 26.94 -25.85
C VAL A 149 -0.30 25.41 -25.95
N GLN A 150 -0.99 24.90 -26.98
CA GLN A 150 -1.12 23.47 -27.24
C GLN A 150 0.26 22.83 -27.41
N ARG A 151 1.15 23.44 -28.20
CA ARG A 151 2.52 22.96 -28.40
C ARG A 151 3.31 22.88 -27.10
N ARG A 152 3.21 23.88 -26.21
CA ARG A 152 3.88 23.87 -24.90
C ARG A 152 3.30 22.80 -23.98
N VAL A 153 1.98 22.63 -23.98
CA VAL A 153 1.31 21.60 -23.19
C VAL A 153 1.69 20.20 -23.68
N GLU A 154 1.74 19.98 -24.99
CA GLU A 154 2.19 18.73 -25.59
C GLU A 154 3.66 18.44 -25.27
N ALA A 155 4.53 19.45 -25.36
CA ALA A 155 5.94 19.32 -24.97
C ALA A 155 6.08 18.93 -23.49
N ALA A 156 5.32 19.58 -22.60
CA ALA A 156 5.33 19.27 -21.18
C ALA A 156 4.77 17.86 -20.88
N LYS A 157 3.68 17.46 -21.54
CA LYS A 157 3.13 16.09 -21.45
C LYS A 157 4.15 15.06 -21.93
N LYS A 158 4.80 15.30 -23.06
CA LYS A 158 5.81 14.40 -23.62
C LYS A 158 7.02 14.24 -22.70
N GLN A 159 7.48 15.33 -22.08
CA GLN A 159 8.55 15.26 -21.08
C GLN A 159 8.13 14.43 -19.87
N MET A 160 6.94 14.69 -19.33
CA MET A 160 6.40 13.92 -18.19
C MET A 160 6.24 12.43 -18.54
N GLU A 161 5.72 12.12 -19.73
CA GLU A 161 5.57 10.75 -20.21
C GLU A 161 6.93 10.06 -20.38
N GLN A 162 7.93 10.74 -20.92
CA GLN A 162 9.28 10.21 -21.05
C GLN A 162 9.92 9.91 -19.70
N GLU A 163 9.83 10.84 -18.74
CA GLU A 163 10.33 10.64 -17.38
C GLU A 163 9.62 9.46 -16.69
N MET A 164 8.30 9.38 -16.80
CA MET A 164 7.51 8.28 -16.25
C MET A 164 7.88 6.93 -16.89
N MET A 165 8.08 6.89 -18.20
CA MET A 165 8.47 5.67 -18.90
C MET A 165 9.88 5.21 -18.50
N LEU A 166 10.83 6.13 -18.37
CA LEU A 166 12.18 5.84 -17.88
C LEU A 166 12.16 5.32 -16.44
N GLU A 167 11.34 5.90 -15.57
CA GLU A 167 11.19 5.43 -14.19
C GLU A 167 10.60 4.02 -14.12
N LEU A 168 9.57 3.73 -14.93
CA LEU A 168 8.97 2.40 -15.02
C LEU A 168 9.95 1.36 -15.57
N GLU A 169 10.72 1.71 -16.60
CA GLU A 169 11.73 0.83 -17.18
C GLU A 169 12.82 0.50 -16.16
N LYS A 170 13.34 1.51 -15.47
CA LYS A 170 14.32 1.34 -14.39
C LYS A 170 13.79 0.46 -13.28
N ARG A 171 12.55 0.67 -12.83
CA ARG A 171 11.92 -0.17 -11.81
C ARG A 171 11.75 -1.62 -12.29
N ARG A 172 11.41 -1.83 -13.55
CA ARG A 172 11.29 -3.16 -14.16
C ARG A 172 12.65 -3.86 -14.29
N GLU A 173 13.70 -3.11 -14.58
CA GLU A 173 15.06 -3.63 -14.63
C GLU A 173 15.56 -3.99 -13.23
N GLN A 174 15.36 -3.12 -12.24
CA GLN A 174 15.68 -3.41 -10.84
C GLN A 174 14.97 -4.67 -10.32
N ALA A 175 13.68 -4.84 -10.65
CA ALA A 175 12.94 -6.04 -10.27
C ALA A 175 13.53 -7.31 -10.93
N ARG A 176 13.90 -7.24 -12.21
CA ARG A 176 14.56 -8.35 -12.91
C ARG A 176 15.95 -8.65 -12.35
N GLU A 177 16.72 -7.63 -12.02
CA GLU A 177 18.06 -7.79 -11.42
C GLU A 177 17.95 -8.38 -10.01
N GLU A 178 16.97 -7.96 -9.22
CA GLU A 178 16.70 -8.53 -7.91
C GLU A 178 16.27 -10.00 -8.00
N GLU A 179 15.41 -10.35 -8.97
CA GLU A 179 15.03 -11.73 -9.25
C GLU A 179 16.25 -12.58 -9.66
N ARG A 180 17.05 -12.10 -10.62
CA ARG A 180 18.30 -12.77 -11.01
C ARG A 180 19.26 -12.95 -9.85
N ARG A 181 19.42 -11.93 -9.00
CA ARG A 181 20.28 -12.01 -7.83
C ARG A 181 19.77 -13.07 -6.85
N ARG A 182 18.46 -13.15 -6.63
CA ARG A 182 17.85 -14.19 -5.78
C ARG A 182 18.05 -15.58 -6.36
N GLU A 183 17.89 -15.75 -7.67
CA GLU A 183 18.17 -17.02 -8.36
C GLU A 183 19.65 -17.43 -8.24
N GLU A 184 20.58 -16.50 -8.45
CA GLU A 184 22.02 -16.75 -8.30
C GLU A 184 22.39 -17.13 -6.85
N GLU A 185 21.81 -16.46 -5.86
CA GLU A 185 21.98 -16.80 -4.44
C GLU A 185 21.39 -18.19 -4.12
N GLU A 186 20.26 -18.56 -4.71
CA GLU A 186 19.67 -19.89 -4.55
C GLU A 186 20.52 -20.97 -5.23
N LEU A 187 21.01 -20.72 -6.43
CA LEU A 187 21.91 -21.63 -7.14
C LEU A 187 23.21 -21.85 -6.37
N LYS A 188 23.81 -20.79 -5.82
CA LYS A 188 25.00 -20.91 -4.95
C LYS A 188 24.71 -21.77 -3.73
N LYS A 189 23.58 -21.54 -3.03
CA LYS A 189 23.17 -22.39 -1.90
C LYS A 189 22.96 -23.84 -2.30
N ARG A 190 22.35 -24.10 -3.46
CA ARG A 190 22.16 -25.46 -3.99
C ARG A 190 23.51 -26.13 -4.29
N GLN A 191 24.44 -25.41 -4.93
CA GLN A 191 25.79 -25.91 -5.20
C GLN A 191 26.57 -26.18 -3.91
N GLU A 192 26.48 -25.30 -2.91
CA GLU A 192 27.08 -25.52 -1.59
C GLU A 192 26.53 -26.78 -0.93
N LEU A 193 25.20 -26.98 -0.95
CA LEU A 193 24.57 -28.18 -0.42
C LEU A 193 24.99 -29.44 -1.20
N GLU A 194 25.06 -29.36 -2.53
CA GLU A 194 25.52 -30.46 -3.37
C GLU A 194 26.97 -30.83 -3.07
N ASN A 195 27.85 -29.84 -2.90
CA ASN A 195 29.25 -30.05 -2.50
C ASN A 195 29.35 -30.74 -1.14
N ILE A 196 28.56 -30.31 -0.15
CA ILE A 196 28.52 -30.93 1.19
C ILE A 196 28.07 -32.39 1.09
N ILE A 197 27.03 -32.67 0.31
CA ILE A 197 26.53 -34.04 0.11
C ILE A 197 27.57 -34.90 -0.61
N ALA A 198 28.21 -34.36 -1.66
CA ALA A 198 29.26 -35.05 -2.40
C ALA A 198 30.47 -35.38 -1.50
N GLU A 199 30.92 -34.44 -0.66
CA GLU A 199 31.99 -34.70 0.31
C GLU A 199 31.57 -35.73 1.37
N ASN A 200 30.32 -35.70 1.83
CA ASN A 200 29.82 -36.68 2.78
C ASN A 200 29.79 -38.09 2.16
N ASN A 201 29.29 -38.20 0.92
CA ASN A 201 29.27 -39.45 0.17
C ASN A 201 30.68 -39.98 -0.06
N ARG A 202 31.65 -39.13 -0.44
CA ARG A 202 33.07 -39.52 -0.54
C ARG A 202 33.61 -40.09 0.77
N LYS A 203 33.34 -39.43 1.90
CA LYS A 203 33.75 -39.92 3.23
C LYS A 203 33.12 -41.27 3.56
N ILE A 204 31.85 -41.49 3.20
CA ILE A 204 31.16 -42.77 3.37
C ILE A 204 31.80 -43.84 2.49
N GLU A 205 32.05 -43.55 1.22
CA GLU A 205 32.68 -44.47 0.27
C GLU A 205 34.10 -44.84 0.71
N GLU A 206 34.91 -43.87 1.13
CA GLU A 206 36.25 -44.10 1.67
C GLU A 206 36.22 -44.96 2.93
N ALA A 207 35.28 -44.69 3.86
CA ALA A 207 35.11 -45.52 5.05
C ALA A 207 34.69 -46.95 4.70
N GLN A 208 33.75 -47.13 3.76
CA GLN A 208 33.35 -48.45 3.28
C GLN A 208 34.49 -49.18 2.57
N ARG A 209 35.27 -48.47 1.74
CA ARG A 209 36.44 -49.02 1.06
C ARG A 209 37.49 -49.48 2.05
N LYS A 210 37.78 -48.69 3.09
CA LYS A 210 38.72 -49.05 4.15
C LYS A 210 38.25 -50.27 4.93
N LEU A 211 36.97 -50.35 5.29
CA LEU A 211 36.41 -51.53 5.94
C LEU A 211 36.47 -52.78 5.04
N ALA A 212 36.28 -52.62 3.73
CA ALA A 212 36.42 -53.72 2.77
C ALA A 212 37.88 -54.18 2.64
N GLU A 213 38.82 -53.23 2.59
CA GLU A 213 40.26 -53.50 2.58
C GLU A 213 40.72 -54.23 3.85
N ASP A 214 40.31 -53.77 5.03
CA ASP A 214 40.61 -54.41 6.31
C ASP A 214 40.04 -55.84 6.36
N ARG A 215 38.82 -56.07 5.86
CA ARG A 215 38.23 -57.42 5.76
C ARG A 215 39.02 -58.33 4.83
N LEU A 216 39.47 -57.82 3.69
CA LEU A 216 40.30 -58.58 2.75
C LEU A 216 41.67 -58.90 3.36
N ALA A 217 42.29 -57.95 4.06
CA ALA A 217 43.57 -58.16 4.75
C ALA A 217 43.48 -59.27 5.80
N ILE A 218 42.40 -59.31 6.59
CA ILE A 218 42.16 -60.39 7.58
C ILE A 218 42.04 -61.76 6.89
N ILE A 219 41.35 -61.83 5.75
CA ILE A 219 41.19 -63.09 5.00
C ILE A 219 42.54 -63.54 4.41
N GLU A 220 43.33 -62.62 3.87
CA GLU A 220 44.68 -62.92 3.38
C GLU A 220 45.62 -63.39 4.49
N GLU A 221 45.54 -62.76 5.67
CA GLU A 221 46.31 -63.18 6.85
C GLU A 221 45.90 -64.57 7.33
N GLN A 222 44.59 -64.86 7.43
CA GLN A 222 44.08 -66.20 7.74
C GLN A 222 44.59 -67.24 6.74
N ARG A 223 44.57 -66.91 5.44
CA ARG A 223 45.10 -67.79 4.40
C ARG A 223 46.59 -68.05 4.58
N LYS A 224 47.40 -67.03 4.89
CA LYS A 224 48.84 -67.21 5.17
C LYS A 224 49.08 -68.08 6.41
N MET A 225 48.34 -67.84 7.50
CA MET A 225 48.43 -68.63 8.72
C MET A 225 48.06 -70.11 8.48
N ASP A 226 47.05 -70.37 7.67
CA ASP A 226 46.66 -71.74 7.31
C ASP A 226 47.70 -72.40 6.38
N GLU A 227 48.26 -71.66 5.43
CA GLU A 227 49.38 -72.12 4.60
C GLU A 227 50.62 -72.45 5.45
N GLU A 228 50.95 -71.63 6.44
CA GLU A 228 52.04 -71.88 7.41
C GLU A 228 51.74 -73.08 8.30
N ARG A 229 50.52 -73.21 8.84
CA ARG A 229 50.09 -74.37 9.62
C ARG A 229 50.19 -75.66 8.80
N GLN A 230 49.81 -75.64 7.53
CA GLN A 230 49.96 -76.79 6.64
C GLN A 230 51.42 -77.13 6.37
N LYS A 231 52.30 -76.13 6.19
CA LYS A 231 53.74 -76.36 6.06
C LYS A 231 54.33 -77.00 7.32
N MET A 232 54.00 -76.48 8.50
CA MET A 232 54.44 -77.03 9.79
C MET A 232 53.95 -78.46 9.98
N ARG A 233 52.68 -78.77 9.64
CA ARG A 233 52.16 -80.14 9.68
C ARG A 233 52.92 -81.08 8.75
N LYS A 234 53.16 -80.66 7.50
CA LYS A 234 53.96 -81.45 6.54
C LYS A 234 55.38 -81.67 7.02
N GLU A 235 55.99 -80.69 7.68
CA GLU A 235 57.33 -80.82 8.26
C GLU A 235 57.34 -81.78 9.45
N GLN A 236 56.37 -81.67 10.37
CA GLN A 236 56.22 -82.60 11.48
C GLN A 236 55.97 -84.04 11.00
N GLU A 237 55.12 -84.25 10.00
CA GLU A 237 54.92 -85.57 9.40
C GLU A 237 56.20 -86.13 8.77
N LYS A 238 57.00 -85.27 8.12
CA LYS A 238 58.31 -85.68 7.59
C LYS A 238 59.25 -86.10 8.72
N ARG A 239 59.35 -85.30 9.78
CA ARG A 239 60.17 -85.62 10.97
C ARG A 239 59.73 -86.92 11.62
N VAL A 240 58.43 -87.13 11.85
CA VAL A 240 57.91 -88.38 12.41
C VAL A 240 58.20 -89.57 11.49
N LYS A 241 58.07 -89.42 10.16
CA LYS A 241 58.44 -90.47 9.19
C LYS A 241 59.94 -90.77 9.22
N GLU A 242 60.79 -89.76 9.38
CA GLU A 242 62.25 -89.91 9.51
C GLU A 242 62.61 -90.59 10.83
N GLU A 243 62.02 -90.18 11.95
CA GLU A 243 62.17 -90.82 13.27
C GLU A 243 61.70 -92.28 13.24
N GLN A 244 60.53 -92.56 12.63
CA GLN A 244 60.06 -93.93 12.42
C GLN A 244 61.04 -94.75 11.58
N LYS A 245 61.66 -94.17 10.54
CA LYS A 245 62.71 -94.85 9.76
C LYS A 245 63.95 -95.14 10.58
N ILE A 246 64.35 -94.23 11.48
CA ILE A 246 65.47 -94.43 12.41
C ILE A 246 65.16 -95.58 13.38
N ILE A 247 63.97 -95.60 13.98
CA ILE A 247 63.54 -96.63 14.93
C ILE A 247 63.35 -98.01 14.25
N LEU A 248 62.74 -98.06 13.05
CA LEU A 248 62.60 -99.30 12.28
C LEU A 248 63.92 -99.80 11.65
N GLY A 249 65.02 -99.03 11.73
CA GLY A 249 66.32 -99.42 11.17
C GLY A 249 66.35 -99.56 9.65
N LYS A 250 65.37 -98.98 8.94
CA LYS A 250 65.36 -98.94 7.46
C LYS A 250 66.43 -97.96 6.99
N ASN A 251 67.16 -98.31 5.93
CA ASN A 251 68.29 -97.55 5.35
C ASN A 251 69.54 -97.42 6.24
N ASN A 252 70.03 -98.51 6.85
CA ASN A 252 71.31 -98.55 7.58
C ASN A 252 71.45 -97.51 8.73
N SER A 253 70.35 -96.97 9.26
CA SER A 253 70.35 -95.92 10.28
C SER A 253 70.73 -96.41 11.69
N ARG A 254 70.73 -97.73 11.91
CA ARG A 254 71.09 -98.34 13.20
C ARG A 254 72.61 -98.23 13.40
N PRO A 255 73.11 -97.44 14.37
CA PRO A 255 74.54 -97.29 14.60
C PRO A 255 75.13 -98.65 14.97
N LYS A 256 76.22 -99.04 14.28
CA LYS A 256 76.93 -100.29 14.58
C LYS A 256 77.61 -100.15 15.94
N LEU A 257 76.98 -100.68 16.98
CA LEU A 257 77.57 -100.82 18.31
C LEU A 257 78.68 -101.88 18.25
N SER A 258 79.93 -101.42 18.23
CA SER A 258 81.10 -102.28 18.44
C SER A 258 81.24 -102.58 19.93
N PHE A 259 80.76 -103.73 20.38
CA PHE A 259 81.04 -104.22 21.72
C PHE A 259 82.41 -104.91 21.72
N SER A 260 83.40 -104.29 22.36
CA SER A 260 84.62 -105.01 22.76
C SER A 260 84.28 -105.89 23.97
N LEU A 261 84.25 -107.22 23.80
CA LEU A 261 84.32 -108.11 24.94
C LEU A 261 85.71 -107.94 25.57
N LYS A 262 85.74 -107.43 26.80
CA LYS A 262 86.94 -107.52 27.64
C LYS A 262 87.05 -108.97 28.12
N PRO A 263 88.26 -109.56 28.09
CA PRO A 263 88.52 -110.97 28.39
C PRO A 263 88.24 -111.32 29.86
#